data_AF-A0A563D0T7-F1
#
_entry.id   AF-A0A563D0T7-F1
#
_cell.length_a   1.000
_cell.length_b   1.000
_cell.length_c   1.000
_cell.angle_alpha   90.00
_cell.angle_beta   90.00
_cell.angle_gamma   90.00
#
_symmetry.space_group_name_H-M   'P 1'
#
loop_
_entity.id
_entity.type
_entity.pdbx_description
1 polymer ?
#
loop_
_entity_poly.entity_id
_entity_poly.type
_entity_poly.pdbx_seq_one_letter_code
_entity_poly.pdbx_strand_id
1 'polypeptide(L)'
;MPISINRKLWYDGPNYTADSVIINPIAQKILLIKRSSGEWALPGGFINSKEDSFTAAIRETKEETGTIISDDPILIYKGLVNDPRNSQTSWIETSAYLFVVNELSEVSGRDDAIDAAWLPLNNLPKLYASHDEIVTRAIDYLSCRSLIKIAEFSENYRNINGGHMQYDKIIATKNDHSVFIKQTSTRYDDIKRNRLRQYLRKEAFTMSYLRCHGYSGIPPRSILRDDDTFIMETMTSNEGWLWRAKNETLDAYVKSAKEKFDELENIPLPPDTFDIESSRDSFIKEGWVSLDEQKIAKLRELSLGFLDKLTPHSQNIAKKLLADLPVLLNAGGRHSDIKKLVFCHHDIRQSNMAWHPKRDTKLIDWSWSGPGESGSDITSLLIDLHKSGHNISNYYKEINLDHCLTLMGFWLNHATWPYRGDNTLRFQQFLSALSAYEIYTTI
;
A
#
# COMPACT_ATOMS: atom_id res chain seq x y z
N MET A 1 29.95 9.50 -33.66
CA MET A 1 29.44 10.69 -32.93
C MET A 1 28.19 10.25 -32.18
N PRO A 2 28.03 10.49 -30.88
CA PRO A 2 26.75 10.20 -30.25
C PRO A 2 25.77 11.31 -30.66
N ILE A 3 24.70 10.92 -31.34
CA ILE A 3 23.59 11.80 -31.71
C ILE A 3 22.84 12.10 -30.40
N SER A 4 22.96 13.33 -29.90
CA SER A 4 22.13 13.79 -28.79
C SER A 4 20.72 14.05 -29.32
N ILE A 5 19.82 13.06 -29.26
CA ILE A 5 18.39 13.30 -29.43
C ILE A 5 17.82 13.71 -28.07
N ASN A 6 18.28 14.85 -27.55
CA ASN A 6 17.56 15.56 -26.51
C ASN A 6 16.41 16.30 -27.22
N ARG A 7 15.27 15.62 -27.45
CA ARG A 7 14.04 16.34 -27.83
C ARG A 7 13.72 17.28 -26.68
N LYS A 8 14.04 18.57 -26.88
CA LYS A 8 13.72 19.66 -25.96
C LYS A 8 12.21 19.66 -25.73
N LEU A 9 11.77 19.70 -24.48
CA LEU A 9 10.37 19.96 -24.16
C LEU A 9 9.96 21.31 -24.77
N TRP A 10 8.74 21.39 -25.29
CA TRP A 10 8.28 22.52 -26.11
C TRP A 10 7.84 23.72 -25.26
N TYR A 11 7.45 23.47 -24.01
CA TYR A 11 6.89 24.47 -23.11
C TYR A 11 7.52 24.41 -21.72
N ASP A 12 7.56 25.57 -21.06
CA ASP A 12 7.62 25.63 -19.59
C ASP A 12 6.26 25.14 -19.05
N GLY A 13 6.30 24.25 -18.07
CA GLY A 13 5.15 23.55 -17.51
C GLY A 13 4.92 22.15 -18.11
N PRO A 14 3.67 21.66 -18.07
CA PRO A 14 3.34 20.33 -18.56
C PRO A 14 3.37 20.26 -20.08
N ASN A 15 4.08 19.26 -20.60
CA ASN A 15 4.11 18.89 -22.00
C ASN A 15 3.32 17.58 -22.15
N TYR A 16 2.17 17.67 -22.81
CA TYR A 16 1.22 16.57 -22.84
C TYR A 16 1.53 15.54 -23.93
N THR A 17 1.51 14.28 -23.52
CA THR A 17 1.73 13.10 -24.35
C THR A 17 0.56 12.14 -24.23
N ALA A 18 0.50 11.16 -25.13
CA ALA A 18 -0.40 10.03 -25.00
C ALA A 18 0.31 8.74 -25.38
N ASP A 19 0.07 7.69 -24.60
CA ASP A 19 0.69 6.37 -24.76
C ASP A 19 -0.37 5.28 -24.93
N SER A 20 -0.01 4.23 -25.67
CA SER A 20 -0.87 3.07 -25.89
C SER A 20 -0.28 1.82 -25.23
N VAL A 21 -1.01 1.23 -24.30
CA VAL A 21 -0.73 -0.10 -23.74
C VAL A 21 -1.54 -1.13 -24.52
N ILE A 22 -0.92 -1.81 -25.48
CA ILE A 22 -1.63 -2.71 -26.39
C ILE A 22 -1.29 -4.15 -26.01
N ILE A 23 -2.26 -4.86 -25.45
CA ILE A 23 -2.06 -6.20 -24.90
C ILE A 23 -2.93 -7.22 -25.62
N ASN A 24 -2.32 -8.34 -26.00
CA ASN A 24 -3.04 -9.57 -26.32
C ASN A 24 -3.03 -10.50 -25.09
N PRO A 25 -4.13 -10.60 -24.33
CA PRO A 25 -4.17 -11.39 -23.10
C PRO A 25 -4.16 -12.89 -23.36
N ILE A 26 -4.57 -13.36 -24.53
CA ILE A 26 -4.54 -14.80 -24.88
C ILE A 26 -3.09 -15.23 -25.13
N ALA A 27 -2.36 -14.46 -25.93
CA ALA A 27 -0.95 -14.71 -26.23
C ALA A 27 -0.01 -14.28 -25.09
N GLN A 28 -0.51 -13.56 -24.08
CA GLN A 28 0.29 -12.96 -23.00
C GLN A 28 1.42 -12.07 -23.54
N LYS A 29 1.11 -11.23 -24.54
CA LYS A 29 2.07 -10.32 -25.17
C LYS A 29 1.60 -8.86 -25.15
N ILE A 30 2.57 -7.96 -25.12
CA ILE A 30 2.40 -6.51 -25.26
C ILE A 30 3.17 -6.01 -26.47
N LEU A 31 2.59 -5.07 -27.22
CA LEU A 31 3.29 -4.37 -28.29
C LEU A 31 4.13 -3.24 -27.69
N LEU A 32 5.43 -3.27 -27.96
CA LEU A 32 6.38 -2.23 -27.56
C LEU A 32 7.15 -1.76 -28.78
N ILE A 33 7.63 -0.52 -28.71
CA ILE A 33 8.57 0.06 -29.68
C ILE A 33 9.96 0.16 -29.07
N LYS A 34 10.98 0.10 -29.91
CA LYS A 34 12.35 0.42 -29.54
C LYS A 34 12.68 1.81 -30.04
N ARG A 35 12.93 2.73 -29.11
CA ARG A 35 13.32 4.11 -29.42
C ARG A 35 14.69 4.12 -30.11
N SER A 36 15.00 5.19 -30.82
CA SER A 36 16.35 5.44 -31.37
C SER A 36 17.48 5.43 -30.32
N SER A 37 17.16 5.65 -29.03
CA SER A 37 18.11 5.46 -27.92
C SER A 37 18.45 4.00 -27.60
N GLY A 38 17.69 3.05 -28.16
CA GLY A 38 17.82 1.61 -27.93
C GLY A 38 16.93 1.07 -26.79
N GLU A 39 16.22 1.95 -26.09
CA GLU A 39 15.31 1.59 -24.99
C GLU A 39 13.93 1.17 -25.52
N TRP A 40 13.31 0.20 -24.85
CA TRP A 40 11.93 -0.20 -25.14
C TRP A 40 10.94 0.74 -24.46
N ALA A 41 9.85 1.08 -25.14
CA ALA A 41 8.82 1.98 -24.64
C ALA A 41 7.43 1.55 -25.13
N LEU A 42 6.41 2.15 -24.53
CA LEU A 42 5.07 2.12 -25.09
C LEU A 42 5.07 2.96 -26.38
N PRO A 43 4.30 2.57 -27.40
CA PRO A 43 3.99 3.46 -28.51
C PRO A 43 3.31 4.72 -27.99
N GLY A 44 3.80 5.90 -28.38
CA GLY A 44 3.31 7.15 -27.84
C GLY A 44 4.15 8.37 -28.17
N GLY A 45 3.52 9.53 -28.03
CA GLY A 45 4.13 10.79 -28.44
C GLY A 45 3.35 12.02 -27.98
N PHE A 46 3.76 13.19 -28.45
CA PHE A 46 3.17 14.47 -28.06
C PHE A 46 1.79 14.67 -28.69
N ILE A 47 0.90 15.31 -27.95
CA ILE A 47 -0.41 15.70 -28.46
C ILE A 47 -0.26 16.92 -29.39
N ASN A 48 -0.73 16.80 -30.62
CA ASN A 48 -0.74 17.87 -31.62
C ASN A 48 -1.81 18.94 -31.33
N SER A 49 -1.68 20.08 -32.00
CA SER A 49 -2.70 21.12 -31.95
C SER A 49 -4.03 20.59 -32.50
N LYS A 50 -5.11 20.73 -31.71
CA LYS A 50 -6.50 20.33 -32.05
C LYS A 50 -6.80 18.83 -32.05
N GLU A 51 -5.92 17.98 -31.50
CA GLU A 51 -6.27 16.59 -31.21
C GLU A 51 -6.43 16.37 -29.70
N ASP A 52 -7.22 15.37 -29.32
CA ASP A 52 -7.29 14.89 -27.93
C ASP A 52 -6.27 13.76 -27.70
N SER A 53 -6.04 13.42 -26.43
CA SER A 53 -5.06 12.39 -26.07
C SER A 53 -5.41 11.00 -26.60
N PHE A 54 -6.69 10.67 -26.77
CA PHE A 54 -7.08 9.39 -27.32
C PHE A 54 -6.75 9.30 -28.82
N THR A 55 -7.05 10.36 -29.57
CA THR A 55 -6.71 10.50 -30.99
C THR A 55 -5.19 10.46 -31.19
N ALA A 56 -4.43 11.15 -30.32
CA ALA A 56 -2.98 11.09 -30.32
C ALA A 56 -2.46 9.66 -30.11
N ALA A 57 -2.96 8.93 -29.10
CA ALA A 57 -2.55 7.55 -28.83
C ALA A 57 -2.74 6.60 -30.03
N ILE A 58 -3.87 6.73 -30.74
CA ILE A 58 -4.14 5.96 -31.98
C ILE A 58 -3.19 6.36 -33.11
N ARG A 59 -3.00 7.68 -33.32
CA ARG A 59 -2.11 8.21 -34.36
C ARG A 59 -0.68 7.71 -34.16
N GLU A 60 -0.12 7.93 -32.97
CA GLU A 60 1.25 7.53 -32.61
C GLU A 60 1.46 6.02 -32.77
N THR A 61 0.50 5.20 -32.32
CA THR A 61 0.57 3.75 -32.53
C THR A 61 0.69 3.38 -34.01
N LYS A 62 -0.11 4.01 -34.86
CA LYS A 62 -0.10 3.75 -36.30
C LYS A 62 1.21 4.24 -36.95
N GLU A 63 1.68 5.41 -36.54
CA GLU A 63 2.91 6.02 -37.04
C GLU A 63 4.14 5.18 -36.68
N GLU A 64 4.27 4.74 -35.43
CA GLU A 64 5.46 4.03 -34.92
C GLU A 64 5.47 2.53 -35.20
N THR A 65 4.30 1.90 -35.37
CA THR A 65 4.20 0.43 -35.48
C THR A 65 3.52 -0.05 -36.77
N GLY A 66 2.77 0.82 -37.46
CA GLY A 66 1.87 0.45 -38.54
C GLY A 66 0.56 -0.21 -38.11
N THR A 67 0.36 -0.45 -36.81
CA THR A 67 -0.85 -1.11 -36.28
C THR A 67 -2.03 -0.16 -36.29
N ILE A 68 -3.18 -0.66 -36.75
CA ILE A 68 -4.45 0.04 -36.62
C ILE A 68 -5.15 -0.55 -35.39
N ILE A 69 -5.36 0.29 -34.38
CA ILE A 69 -6.12 -0.05 -33.16
C ILE A 69 -7.43 0.72 -33.19
N SER A 70 -8.55 0.02 -33.13
CA SER A 70 -9.89 0.64 -33.13
C SER A 70 -10.81 -0.16 -32.22
N ASP A 71 -10.64 0.03 -30.92
CA ASP A 71 -11.41 -0.63 -29.89
C ASP A 71 -11.57 0.32 -28.70
N ASP A 72 -12.69 0.19 -27.97
CA ASP A 72 -13.08 0.97 -26.79
C ASP A 72 -11.96 0.93 -25.72
N PRO A 73 -11.10 1.98 -25.65
CA PRO A 73 -9.92 1.93 -24.81
C PRO A 73 -10.31 2.12 -23.34
N ILE A 74 -9.37 1.78 -22.46
CA ILE A 74 -9.53 2.04 -21.03
C ILE A 74 -8.41 2.99 -20.62
N LEU A 75 -8.75 4.18 -20.13
CA LEU A 75 -7.75 5.09 -19.56
C LEU A 75 -7.21 4.45 -18.27
N ILE A 76 -5.95 4.00 -18.29
CA ILE A 76 -5.32 3.30 -17.15
C ILE A 76 -4.41 4.22 -16.33
N TYR A 77 -4.07 5.39 -16.87
CA TYR A 77 -3.19 6.36 -16.22
C TYR A 77 -3.35 7.74 -16.84
N LYS A 78 -3.31 8.77 -15.98
CA LYS A 78 -3.21 10.17 -16.39
C LYS A 78 -2.38 10.94 -15.36
N GLY A 79 -1.25 11.52 -15.77
CA GLY A 79 -0.43 12.33 -14.88
C GLY A 79 1.06 12.37 -15.25
N LEU A 80 1.88 12.81 -14.29
CA LEU A 80 3.32 13.02 -14.41
C LEU A 80 4.08 11.71 -14.65
N VAL A 81 4.80 11.64 -15.76
CA VAL A 81 5.73 10.54 -16.06
C VAL A 81 7.12 10.92 -15.55
N ASN A 82 7.78 10.02 -14.83
CA ASN A 82 9.20 10.18 -14.48
C ASN A 82 10.09 9.99 -15.72
N ASP A 83 10.13 11.00 -16.58
CA ASP A 83 10.88 11.02 -17.83
C ASP A 83 12.24 11.70 -17.64
N PRO A 84 13.35 11.14 -18.18
CA PRO A 84 14.68 11.74 -18.12
C PRO A 84 14.78 13.18 -18.67
N ARG A 85 13.81 13.61 -19.49
CA ARG A 85 13.74 14.96 -20.06
C ARG A 85 13.15 15.99 -19.11
N ASN A 86 12.51 15.57 -18.02
CA ASN A 86 11.91 16.47 -17.04
C ASN A 86 12.96 17.37 -16.39
N SER A 87 12.58 18.61 -16.11
CA SER A 87 13.35 19.62 -15.39
C SER A 87 12.48 20.25 -14.30
N GLN A 88 13.03 21.20 -13.54
CA GLN A 88 12.27 21.95 -12.55
C GLN A 88 11.15 22.80 -13.17
N THR A 89 11.31 23.22 -14.43
CA THR A 89 10.37 24.15 -15.09
C THR A 89 9.54 23.49 -16.17
N SER A 90 9.91 22.31 -16.67
CA SER A 90 9.23 21.61 -17.76
C SER A 90 9.15 20.13 -17.49
N TRP A 91 7.97 19.51 -17.61
CA TRP A 91 7.79 18.08 -17.36
C TRP A 91 6.78 17.46 -18.32
N ILE A 92 6.75 16.12 -18.37
CA ILE A 92 5.82 15.35 -19.20
C ILE A 92 4.65 14.85 -18.37
N GLU A 93 3.44 15.09 -18.87
CA GLU A 93 2.24 14.39 -18.42
C GLU A 93 1.70 13.54 -19.56
N THR A 94 1.33 12.29 -19.28
CA THR A 94 0.73 11.40 -20.29
C THR A 94 -0.69 11.00 -19.91
N SER A 95 -1.54 10.79 -20.91
CA SER A 95 -2.73 9.95 -20.78
C SER A 95 -2.45 8.61 -21.47
N ALA A 96 -2.45 7.52 -20.72
CA ALA A 96 -2.16 6.20 -21.26
C ALA A 96 -3.41 5.31 -21.32
N TYR A 97 -3.61 4.69 -22.48
CA TYR A 97 -4.81 3.93 -22.82
C TYR A 97 -4.49 2.46 -23.03
N LEU A 98 -5.24 1.58 -22.34
CA LEU A 98 -5.18 0.15 -22.55
C LEU A 98 -6.09 -0.25 -23.71
N PHE A 99 -5.49 -0.88 -24.72
CA PHE A 99 -6.15 -1.54 -25.82
C PHE A 99 -5.98 -3.05 -25.68
N VAL A 100 -7.08 -3.80 -25.76
CA VAL A 100 -7.04 -5.27 -25.76
C VAL A 100 -7.34 -5.77 -27.14
N VAL A 101 -6.36 -6.47 -27.73
CA VAL A 101 -6.48 -7.01 -29.08
C VAL A 101 -6.52 -8.54 -29.06
N ASN A 102 -7.17 -9.12 -30.06
CA ASN A 102 -7.30 -10.57 -30.18
C ASN A 102 -6.22 -11.18 -31.09
N GLU A 103 -5.69 -10.39 -32.03
CA GLU A 103 -4.68 -10.83 -33.00
C GLU A 103 -3.35 -10.10 -32.78
N LEU A 104 -2.26 -10.73 -33.19
CA LEU A 104 -0.94 -10.12 -33.21
C LEU A 104 -0.68 -9.63 -34.63
N SER A 105 -0.81 -8.32 -34.86
CA SER A 105 -0.49 -7.71 -36.15
C SER A 105 0.99 -7.88 -36.48
N GLU A 106 1.31 -7.90 -37.78
CA GLU A 106 2.67 -7.63 -38.23
C GLU A 106 3.04 -6.20 -37.87
N VAL A 107 4.20 -6.04 -37.22
CA VAL A 107 4.68 -4.76 -36.71
C VAL A 107 6.10 -4.52 -37.18
N SER A 108 6.41 -3.26 -37.44
CA SER A 108 7.73 -2.80 -37.83
C SER A 108 7.94 -1.43 -37.24
N GLY A 109 9.12 -1.16 -36.66
CA GLY A 109 9.48 0.18 -36.23
C GLY A 109 9.45 1.17 -37.39
N ARG A 110 8.87 2.34 -37.15
CA ARG A 110 8.71 3.43 -38.10
C ARG A 110 8.93 4.77 -37.40
N ASP A 111 9.26 5.79 -38.19
CA ASP A 111 9.54 7.14 -37.73
C ASP A 111 10.64 7.19 -36.63
N ASP A 112 10.30 7.56 -35.39
CA ASP A 112 11.26 7.61 -34.28
C ASP A 112 11.57 6.22 -33.65
N ALA A 113 10.78 5.20 -34.00
CA ALA A 113 10.97 3.83 -33.55
C ALA A 113 11.88 3.07 -34.52
N ILE A 114 13.04 2.62 -34.03
CA ILE A 114 13.98 1.80 -34.82
C ILE A 114 13.54 0.33 -34.92
N ASP A 115 12.61 -0.09 -34.06
CA ASP A 115 12.02 -1.44 -34.06
C ASP A 115 10.65 -1.43 -33.37
N ALA A 116 9.82 -2.43 -33.63
CA ALA A 116 8.55 -2.67 -32.94
C ALA A 116 8.31 -4.18 -32.82
N ALA A 117 7.92 -4.66 -31.64
CA ALA A 117 7.75 -6.08 -31.40
C ALA A 117 6.69 -6.42 -30.35
N TRP A 118 6.08 -7.59 -30.53
CA TRP A 118 5.25 -8.22 -29.50
C TRP A 118 6.13 -8.98 -28.50
N LEU A 119 6.29 -8.42 -27.31
CA LEU A 119 7.11 -8.99 -26.23
C LEU A 119 6.24 -9.72 -25.19
N PRO A 120 6.75 -10.79 -24.56
CA PRO A 120 6.00 -11.54 -23.55
C PRO A 120 5.85 -10.74 -22.25
N LEU A 121 4.63 -10.70 -21.69
CA LEU A 121 4.30 -9.94 -20.46
C LEU A 121 5.08 -10.41 -19.22
N ASN A 122 5.49 -11.68 -19.19
CA ASN A 122 6.21 -12.26 -18.04
C ASN A 122 7.73 -12.07 -18.11
N ASN A 123 8.25 -11.42 -19.15
CA ASN A 123 9.68 -11.19 -19.33
C ASN A 123 9.93 -9.90 -20.13
N LEU A 124 9.48 -8.77 -19.55
CA LEU A 124 9.65 -7.47 -20.16
C LEU A 124 11.06 -6.91 -19.90
N PRO A 125 11.65 -6.20 -20.88
CA PRO A 125 12.84 -5.41 -20.64
C PRO A 125 12.50 -4.22 -19.73
N LYS A 126 13.53 -3.58 -19.15
CA LYS A 126 13.35 -2.27 -18.52
C LYS A 126 12.78 -1.28 -19.54
N LEU A 127 11.69 -0.62 -19.19
CA LEU A 127 11.05 0.33 -20.08
C LEU A 127 11.56 1.75 -19.86
N TYR A 128 11.44 2.56 -20.91
CA TYR A 128 11.80 3.97 -20.90
C TYR A 128 10.94 4.74 -19.88
N ALA A 129 11.55 5.74 -19.24
CA ALA A 129 10.89 6.57 -18.23
C ALA A 129 10.22 5.74 -17.11
N SER A 130 8.93 5.94 -16.86
CA SER A 130 8.12 5.18 -15.89
C SER A 130 7.06 4.30 -16.56
N HIS A 131 7.29 3.88 -17.81
CA HIS A 131 6.33 3.06 -18.56
C HIS A 131 6.06 1.71 -17.87
N ASP A 132 7.02 1.17 -17.10
CA ASP A 132 6.84 -0.03 -16.27
C ASP A 132 5.66 0.11 -15.30
N GLU A 133 5.47 1.29 -14.69
CA GLU A 133 4.35 1.55 -13.78
C GLU A 133 3.01 1.57 -14.53
N ILE A 134 3.00 2.15 -15.74
CA ILE A 134 1.81 2.24 -16.60
C ILE A 134 1.40 0.84 -17.07
N VAL A 135 2.36 0.03 -17.52
CA VAL A 135 2.13 -1.37 -17.91
C VAL A 135 1.63 -2.19 -16.72
N THR A 136 2.23 -2.02 -15.54
CA THR A 136 1.79 -2.70 -14.32
C THR A 136 0.33 -2.39 -14.00
N ARG A 137 -0.09 -1.12 -14.07
CA ARG A 137 -1.51 -0.72 -13.89
C ARG A 137 -2.43 -1.41 -14.89
N ALA A 138 -2.02 -1.52 -16.15
CA ALA A 138 -2.80 -2.21 -17.17
C ALA A 138 -2.94 -3.72 -16.90
N ILE A 139 -1.86 -4.39 -16.47
CA ILE A 139 -1.87 -5.80 -16.08
C ILE A 139 -2.78 -6.02 -14.86
N ASP A 140 -2.66 -5.17 -13.83
CA ASP A 140 -3.54 -5.21 -12.65
C ASP A 140 -5.00 -5.03 -13.07
N TYR A 141 -5.29 -4.08 -13.97
CA TYR A 141 -6.64 -3.88 -14.52
C TYR A 141 -7.17 -5.15 -15.20
N LEU A 142 -6.39 -5.74 -16.11
CA LEU A 142 -6.78 -6.97 -16.80
C LEU A 142 -7.07 -8.11 -15.81
N SER A 143 -6.21 -8.28 -14.81
CA SER A 143 -6.39 -9.31 -13.78
C SER A 143 -7.63 -9.07 -12.91
N CYS A 144 -7.99 -7.80 -12.69
CA CYS A 144 -9.09 -7.38 -11.82
C CYS A 144 -10.42 -7.16 -12.56
N ARG A 145 -10.50 -7.34 -13.88
CA ARG A 145 -11.73 -7.11 -14.68
C ARG A 145 -12.97 -7.78 -14.09
N SER A 146 -12.85 -9.03 -13.62
CA SER A 146 -13.97 -9.73 -12.98
C SER A 146 -14.38 -9.06 -11.67
N LEU A 147 -13.41 -8.59 -10.88
CA LEU A 147 -13.68 -7.93 -9.60
C LEU A 147 -14.38 -6.59 -9.81
N ILE A 148 -13.91 -5.81 -10.80
CA ILE A 148 -14.51 -4.53 -11.20
C ILE A 148 -15.97 -4.75 -11.62
N LYS A 149 -16.26 -5.75 -12.46
CA LYS A 149 -17.63 -6.08 -12.88
C LYS A 149 -18.53 -6.48 -11.69
N ILE A 150 -18.01 -7.21 -10.71
CA ILE A 150 -18.77 -7.53 -9.49
C ILE A 150 -19.04 -6.27 -8.68
N ALA A 151 -18.04 -5.39 -8.52
CA ALA A 151 -18.18 -4.13 -7.79
C ALA A 151 -19.20 -3.19 -8.44
N GLU A 152 -19.23 -3.10 -9.78
CA GLU A 152 -20.12 -2.20 -10.52
C GLU A 152 -21.56 -2.72 -10.66
N PHE A 153 -21.72 -4.03 -10.81
CA PHE A 153 -23.02 -4.65 -11.13
C PHE A 153 -23.44 -5.69 -10.08
N SER A 154 -23.15 -5.39 -8.81
CA SER A 154 -23.43 -6.26 -7.67
C SER A 154 -24.93 -6.40 -7.44
N GLU A 155 -25.37 -7.57 -6.96
CA GLU A 155 -26.74 -7.80 -6.53
C GLU A 155 -26.95 -7.38 -5.07
N ASN A 156 -25.87 -7.37 -4.28
CA ASN A 156 -25.90 -7.01 -2.88
C ASN A 156 -24.66 -6.18 -2.50
N TYR A 157 -24.87 -5.10 -1.74
CA TYR A 157 -23.81 -4.32 -1.11
C TYR A 157 -23.98 -4.35 0.40
N ARG A 158 -22.95 -4.81 1.11
CA ARG A 158 -22.94 -4.86 2.58
C ARG A 158 -21.82 -4.01 3.16
N ASN A 159 -22.18 -3.02 3.97
CA ASN A 159 -21.23 -2.22 4.73
C ASN A 159 -20.58 -3.03 5.86
N ILE A 160 -19.29 -2.78 6.11
CA ILE A 160 -18.50 -3.47 7.13
C ILE A 160 -17.83 -2.45 8.05
N ASN A 161 -18.02 -2.66 9.35
CA ASN A 161 -17.41 -1.87 10.40
C ASN A 161 -16.01 -2.38 10.77
N GLY A 162 -15.18 -1.52 11.36
CA GLY A 162 -13.80 -1.84 11.78
C GLY A 162 -12.74 -1.02 11.03
N GLY A 163 -11.46 -1.24 11.33
CA GLY A 163 -10.34 -0.44 10.76
C GLY A 163 -10.27 0.98 11.34
N HIS A 164 -9.08 1.58 11.28
CA HIS A 164 -8.87 2.96 11.75
C HIS A 164 -9.06 4.00 10.64
N MET A 165 -8.80 3.62 9.39
CA MET A 165 -8.98 4.50 8.25
C MET A 165 -10.47 4.71 7.97
N GLN A 166 -10.82 5.96 7.68
CA GLN A 166 -12.20 6.42 7.59
C GLN A 166 -12.80 6.24 6.18
N TYR A 167 -12.54 5.09 5.57
CA TYR A 167 -13.18 4.67 4.33
C TYR A 167 -14.53 4.03 4.59
N ASP A 168 -15.45 4.20 3.63
CA ASP A 168 -16.58 3.30 3.52
C ASP A 168 -16.04 1.95 3.02
N LYS A 169 -16.40 0.87 3.74
CA LYS A 169 -15.88 -0.48 3.48
C LYS A 169 -17.04 -1.38 3.15
N ILE A 170 -17.03 -1.94 1.95
CA ILE A 170 -18.17 -2.62 1.36
C ILE A 170 -17.74 -4.00 0.88
N ILE A 171 -18.57 -5.01 1.12
CA ILE A 171 -18.54 -6.26 0.34
C ILE A 171 -19.65 -6.19 -0.70
N ALA A 172 -19.26 -6.27 -1.97
CA ALA A 172 -20.16 -6.44 -3.10
C ALA A 172 -20.18 -7.93 -3.51
N THR A 173 -21.36 -8.49 -3.79
CA THR A 173 -21.54 -9.91 -4.16
C THR A 173 -22.41 -10.06 -5.40
N LYS A 174 -21.96 -10.90 -6.33
CA LYS A 174 -22.67 -11.29 -7.55
C LYS A 174 -22.38 -12.75 -7.90
N ASN A 175 -23.41 -13.54 -8.18
CA ASN A 175 -23.27 -14.98 -8.50
C ASN A 175 -22.37 -15.73 -7.48
N ASP A 176 -22.59 -15.53 -6.18
CA ASP A 176 -21.79 -16.09 -5.07
C ASP A 176 -20.30 -15.68 -5.03
N HIS A 177 -19.86 -14.76 -5.88
CA HIS A 177 -18.51 -14.19 -5.84
C HIS A 177 -18.54 -12.83 -5.15
N SER A 178 -17.65 -12.63 -4.17
CA SER A 178 -17.59 -11.41 -3.38
C SER A 178 -16.28 -10.64 -3.57
N VAL A 179 -16.38 -9.31 -3.60
CA VAL A 179 -15.23 -8.39 -3.67
C VAL A 179 -15.28 -7.38 -2.54
N PHE A 180 -14.10 -6.98 -2.06
CA PHE A 180 -13.97 -5.98 -1.01
C PHE A 180 -13.63 -4.62 -1.65
N ILE A 181 -14.34 -3.58 -1.21
CA ILE A 181 -14.22 -2.23 -1.73
C ILE A 181 -13.89 -1.30 -0.56
N LYS A 182 -12.82 -0.52 -0.70
CA LYS A 182 -12.59 0.69 0.10
C LYS A 182 -12.96 1.89 -0.76
N GLN A 183 -13.87 2.72 -0.26
CA GLN A 183 -14.30 3.92 -0.94
C GLN A 183 -14.11 5.15 -0.04
N THR A 184 -13.65 6.26 -0.61
CA THR A 184 -13.62 7.53 0.12
C THR A 184 -15.05 7.97 0.44
N SER A 185 -15.28 8.32 1.69
CA SER A 185 -16.63 8.66 2.13
C SER A 185 -17.00 10.08 1.70
N THR A 186 -18.20 10.24 1.13
CA THR A 186 -18.77 11.54 0.75
C THR A 186 -19.16 12.42 1.94
N ARG A 187 -19.15 11.86 3.16
CA ARG A 187 -19.47 12.58 4.40
C ARG A 187 -18.38 13.55 4.88
N TYR A 188 -17.20 13.52 4.26
CA TYR A 188 -16.08 14.37 4.63
C TYR A 188 -15.86 15.51 3.63
N ASP A 189 -15.27 16.61 4.12
CA ASP A 189 -14.86 17.73 3.28
C ASP A 189 -13.73 17.36 2.29
N ASP A 190 -13.46 18.26 1.34
CA ASP A 190 -12.45 18.03 0.31
C ASP A 190 -11.04 17.86 0.85
N ILE A 191 -10.67 18.58 1.91
CA ILE A 191 -9.34 18.51 2.52
C ILE A 191 -9.11 17.08 3.04
N LYS A 192 -10.06 16.57 3.80
CA LYS A 192 -9.99 15.23 4.38
C LYS A 192 -10.11 14.14 3.33
N ARG A 193 -11.00 14.30 2.33
CA ARG A 193 -11.09 13.36 1.21
C ARG A 193 -9.78 13.29 0.42
N ASN A 194 -9.16 14.43 0.13
CA ASN A 194 -7.86 14.46 -0.55
C ASN A 194 -6.78 13.72 0.25
N ARG A 195 -6.74 13.89 1.57
CA ARG A 195 -5.82 13.11 2.42
C ARG A 195 -6.11 11.61 2.35
N LEU A 196 -7.38 11.20 2.40
CA LEU A 196 -7.78 9.80 2.25
C LEU A 196 -7.41 9.21 0.88
N ARG A 197 -7.51 9.99 -0.20
CA ARG A 197 -7.07 9.61 -1.56
C ARG A 197 -5.57 9.37 -1.61
N GLN A 198 -4.76 10.21 -0.96
CA GLN A 198 -3.30 10.01 -0.88
C GLN A 198 -2.95 8.64 -0.26
N TYR A 199 -3.61 8.26 0.84
CA TYR A 199 -3.41 6.96 1.47
C TYR A 199 -3.88 5.79 0.59
N LEU A 200 -5.02 5.90 -0.11
CA LEU A 200 -5.46 4.86 -1.07
C LEU A 200 -4.48 4.70 -2.22
N ARG A 201 -3.98 5.80 -2.77
CA ARG A 201 -2.95 5.77 -3.82
C ARG A 201 -1.67 5.09 -3.34
N LYS A 202 -1.24 5.38 -2.10
CA LYS A 202 -0.09 4.71 -1.47
C LYS A 202 -0.33 3.22 -1.27
N GLU A 203 -1.50 2.83 -0.75
CA GLU A 203 -1.86 1.42 -0.56
C GLU A 203 -1.87 0.66 -1.91
N ALA A 204 -2.51 1.23 -2.93
CA ALA A 204 -2.58 0.63 -4.25
C ALA A 204 -1.20 0.46 -4.89
N PHE A 205 -0.39 1.53 -4.88
CA PHE A 205 0.98 1.48 -5.37
C PHE A 205 1.80 0.42 -4.63
N THR A 206 1.68 0.36 -3.30
CA THR A 206 2.40 -0.62 -2.49
C THR A 206 2.03 -2.04 -2.88
N MET A 207 0.74 -2.35 -3.04
CA MET A 207 0.31 -3.69 -3.46
C MET A 207 0.82 -4.05 -4.86
N SER A 208 0.76 -3.11 -5.82
CA SER A 208 1.32 -3.35 -7.17
C SER A 208 2.84 -3.57 -7.12
N TYR A 209 3.57 -2.73 -6.37
CA TYR A 209 5.01 -2.84 -6.19
C TYR A 209 5.41 -4.20 -5.59
N LEU A 210 4.73 -4.61 -4.53
CA LEU A 210 4.93 -5.90 -3.87
C LEU A 210 4.68 -7.07 -4.84
N ARG A 211 3.62 -6.99 -5.66
CA ARG A 211 3.31 -7.99 -6.68
C ARG A 211 4.43 -8.12 -7.72
N CYS A 212 4.96 -7.00 -8.20
CA CYS A 212 6.08 -6.97 -9.15
C CYS A 212 7.38 -7.56 -8.57
N HIS A 213 7.56 -7.48 -7.25
CA HIS A 213 8.73 -8.04 -6.56
C HIS A 213 8.48 -9.46 -6.03
N GLY A 214 7.39 -10.11 -6.46
CA GLY A 214 7.09 -11.50 -6.12
C GLY A 214 6.60 -11.72 -4.70
N TYR A 215 6.24 -10.65 -3.97
CA TYR A 215 5.76 -10.76 -2.60
C TYR A 215 4.38 -11.44 -2.54
N SER A 216 4.32 -12.56 -1.83
CA SER A 216 3.15 -13.43 -1.77
C SER A 216 2.17 -13.05 -0.66
N GLY A 217 2.55 -12.17 0.28
CA GLY A 217 1.74 -11.80 1.45
C GLY A 217 0.61 -10.80 1.17
N ILE A 218 0.32 -10.43 -0.07
CA ILE A 218 -0.79 -9.55 -0.46
C ILE A 218 -1.93 -10.32 -1.13
N PRO A 219 -3.16 -9.78 -1.16
CA PRO A 219 -4.22 -10.29 -2.03
C PRO A 219 -3.74 -10.43 -3.48
N PRO A 220 -3.95 -11.59 -4.13
CA PRO A 220 -3.55 -11.84 -5.52
C PRO A 220 -4.09 -10.83 -6.54
N ARG A 221 -5.25 -10.22 -6.27
CA ARG A 221 -5.85 -9.22 -7.16
C ARG A 221 -6.36 -8.03 -6.36
N SER A 222 -5.89 -6.85 -6.75
CA SER A 222 -6.29 -5.56 -6.19
C SER A 222 -6.09 -4.46 -7.22
N ILE A 223 -6.94 -3.44 -7.21
CA ILE A 223 -6.81 -2.29 -8.12
C ILE A 223 -7.42 -1.04 -7.51
N LEU A 224 -6.75 0.10 -7.72
CA LEU A 224 -7.35 1.42 -7.60
C LEU A 224 -8.05 1.74 -8.92
N ARG A 225 -9.38 1.58 -8.94
CA ARG A 225 -10.19 1.79 -10.15
C ARG A 225 -10.18 3.25 -10.58
N ASP A 226 -10.31 4.12 -9.59
CA ASP A 226 -10.33 5.57 -9.68
C ASP A 226 -9.75 6.13 -8.38
N ASP A 227 -9.59 7.45 -8.28
CA ASP A 227 -8.98 8.10 -7.11
C ASP A 227 -9.69 7.79 -5.78
N ASP A 228 -10.94 7.33 -5.84
CA ASP A 228 -11.81 7.16 -4.69
C ASP A 228 -12.09 5.71 -4.34
N THR A 229 -11.81 4.76 -5.24
CA THR A 229 -12.32 3.39 -5.15
C THR A 229 -11.20 2.36 -5.33
N PHE A 230 -10.86 1.67 -4.24
CA PHE A 230 -9.94 0.55 -4.22
C PHE A 230 -10.68 -0.78 -4.09
N ILE A 231 -10.44 -1.72 -4.99
CA ILE A 231 -11.13 -3.01 -5.08
C ILE A 231 -10.11 -4.12 -4.90
N MET A 232 -10.43 -5.15 -4.12
CA MET A 232 -9.60 -6.35 -3.95
C MET A 232 -10.44 -7.60 -3.74
N GLU A 233 -9.79 -8.76 -3.80
CA GLU A 233 -10.42 -10.03 -3.41
C GLU A 233 -10.90 -10.01 -1.96
N THR A 234 -12.00 -10.71 -1.68
CA THR A 234 -12.43 -10.94 -0.31
C THR A 234 -11.67 -12.11 0.30
N MET A 235 -11.50 -12.07 1.62
CA MET A 235 -10.94 -13.16 2.42
C MET A 235 -11.95 -13.48 3.51
N THR A 236 -13.05 -14.15 3.15
CA THR A 236 -14.18 -14.34 4.07
C THR A 236 -14.00 -15.58 4.95
N SER A 237 -14.59 -15.57 6.15
CA SER A 237 -14.59 -16.75 7.03
C SER A 237 -15.25 -17.98 6.41
N ASN A 238 -16.21 -17.79 5.51
CA ASN A 238 -16.87 -18.89 4.81
C ASN A 238 -15.92 -19.64 3.86
N GLU A 239 -14.87 -18.98 3.39
CA GLU A 239 -13.81 -19.58 2.56
C GLU A 239 -12.63 -20.10 3.40
N GLY A 240 -12.78 -20.16 4.73
CA GLY A 240 -11.78 -20.67 5.66
C GLY A 240 -10.77 -19.64 6.16
N TRP A 241 -10.92 -18.36 5.81
CA TRP A 241 -10.02 -17.30 6.30
C TRP A 241 -10.30 -16.95 7.77
N LEU A 242 -9.25 -16.92 8.57
CA LEU A 242 -9.26 -16.62 9.99
C LEU A 242 -8.59 -15.27 10.23
N TRP A 243 -9.37 -14.33 10.77
CA TRP A 243 -8.93 -12.97 11.11
C TRP A 243 -8.57 -12.81 12.60
N ARG A 244 -8.61 -13.91 13.35
CA ARG A 244 -8.24 -13.96 14.77
C ARG A 244 -7.50 -15.27 15.01
N ALA A 245 -6.42 -15.18 15.78
CA ALA A 245 -5.70 -16.36 16.21
C ALA A 245 -6.57 -17.23 17.12
N LYS A 246 -6.29 -18.52 17.12
CA LYS A 246 -6.89 -19.50 18.03
C LYS A 246 -5.76 -20.19 18.78
N ASN A 247 -5.99 -20.58 20.02
CA ASN A 247 -4.96 -21.21 20.84
C ASN A 247 -4.44 -22.52 20.21
N GLU A 248 -5.32 -23.29 19.58
CA GLU A 248 -4.97 -24.58 18.96
C GLU A 248 -4.10 -24.43 17.71
N THR A 249 -4.11 -23.26 17.08
CA THR A 249 -3.39 -22.97 15.83
C THR A 249 -2.44 -21.78 15.95
N LEU A 250 -2.15 -21.32 17.18
CA LEU A 250 -1.39 -20.10 17.41
C LEU A 250 0.00 -20.18 16.77
N ASP A 251 0.68 -21.32 16.92
CA ASP A 251 2.03 -21.49 16.39
C ASP A 251 2.05 -21.48 14.86
N ALA A 252 1.10 -22.15 14.22
CA ALA A 252 0.99 -22.12 12.76
C ALA A 252 0.62 -20.72 12.24
N TYR A 253 -0.22 -19.98 12.97
CA TYR A 253 -0.62 -18.61 12.66
C TYR A 253 0.57 -17.65 12.75
N VAL A 254 1.32 -17.68 13.86
CA VAL A 254 2.50 -16.82 14.07
C VAL A 254 3.61 -17.15 13.08
N LYS A 255 3.90 -18.44 12.86
CA LYS A 255 4.92 -18.87 11.89
C LYS A 255 4.59 -18.40 10.48
N SER A 256 3.36 -18.63 10.02
CA SER A 256 2.89 -18.20 8.70
C SER A 256 2.97 -16.67 8.53
N ALA A 257 2.65 -15.91 9.58
CA ALA A 257 2.79 -14.45 9.57
C ALA A 257 4.27 -14.01 9.51
N LYS A 258 5.13 -14.60 10.34
CA LYS A 258 6.55 -14.31 10.37
C LYS A 258 7.22 -14.56 9.02
N GLU A 259 6.88 -15.66 8.36
CA GLU A 259 7.39 -15.96 7.01
C GLU A 259 7.04 -14.84 6.01
N LYS A 260 5.85 -14.23 6.11
CA LYS A 260 5.50 -13.06 5.28
C LYS A 260 6.27 -11.81 5.68
N PHE A 261 6.49 -11.57 6.97
CA PHE A 261 7.30 -10.41 7.40
C PHE A 261 8.76 -10.55 6.95
N ASP A 262 9.36 -11.73 7.11
CA ASP A 262 10.72 -12.01 6.65
C ASP A 262 10.85 -11.85 5.12
N GLU A 263 9.85 -12.30 4.35
CA GLU A 263 9.78 -12.08 2.90
C GLU A 263 9.70 -10.59 2.57
N LEU A 264 8.87 -9.81 3.29
CA LEU A 264 8.70 -8.38 3.11
C LEU A 264 10.00 -7.60 3.37
N GLU A 265 10.73 -7.96 4.43
CA GLU A 265 12.00 -7.30 4.79
C GLU A 265 13.09 -7.46 3.72
N ASN A 266 12.96 -8.46 2.84
CA ASN A 266 13.86 -8.69 1.71
C ASN A 266 13.43 -7.96 0.42
N ILE A 267 12.23 -7.40 0.38
CA ILE A 267 11.78 -6.57 -0.73
C ILE A 267 12.50 -5.22 -0.67
N PRO A 268 13.06 -4.71 -1.79
CA PRO A 268 13.65 -3.38 -1.82
C PRO A 268 12.65 -2.31 -1.39
N LEU A 269 13.14 -1.24 -0.77
CA LEU A 269 12.27 -0.11 -0.43
C LEU A 269 11.77 0.56 -1.71
N PRO A 270 10.46 0.83 -1.85
CA PRO A 270 9.97 1.60 -2.97
C PRO A 270 10.51 3.04 -2.91
N PRO A 271 10.56 3.75 -4.05
CA PRO A 271 10.83 5.19 -4.06
C PRO A 271 9.82 5.93 -3.17
N ASP A 272 10.31 6.85 -2.33
CA ASP A 272 9.47 7.68 -1.50
C ASP A 272 8.85 8.81 -2.34
N THR A 273 7.68 8.54 -2.90
CA THR A 273 6.99 9.44 -3.86
C THR A 273 5.67 9.98 -3.31
N PHE A 274 5.31 9.63 -2.08
CA PHE A 274 4.05 10.06 -1.48
C PHE A 274 4.29 11.23 -0.53
N ASP A 275 3.40 12.22 -0.59
CA ASP A 275 3.35 13.33 0.36
C ASP A 275 2.73 12.88 1.71
N ILE A 276 3.30 11.82 2.29
CA ILE A 276 2.86 11.19 3.53
C ILE A 276 4.12 10.90 4.34
N GLU A 277 4.24 11.52 5.51
CA GLU A 277 5.32 11.24 6.47
C GLU A 277 5.46 9.73 6.71
N SER A 278 6.70 9.25 6.75
CA SER A 278 6.95 7.83 6.98
C SER A 278 6.40 7.42 8.35
N SER A 279 5.80 6.23 8.44
CA SER A 279 5.21 5.79 9.70
C SER A 279 6.24 5.67 10.82
N ARG A 280 7.48 5.31 10.48
CA ARG A 280 8.61 5.32 11.42
C ARG A 280 8.85 6.71 12.00
N ASP A 281 8.91 7.74 11.16
CA ASP A 281 9.15 9.12 11.64
C ASP A 281 7.96 9.62 12.47
N SER A 282 6.73 9.29 12.06
CA SER A 282 5.54 9.58 12.86
C SER A 282 5.58 8.88 14.22
N PHE A 283 5.99 7.61 14.31
CA PHE A 283 6.11 6.90 15.59
C PHE A 283 7.12 7.55 16.53
N ILE A 284 8.24 8.05 16.00
CA ILE A 284 9.26 8.75 16.77
C ILE A 284 8.75 10.11 17.25
N LYS A 285 8.28 10.93 16.31
CA LYS A 285 7.84 12.31 16.54
C LYS A 285 6.61 12.38 17.45
N GLU A 286 5.67 11.46 17.26
CA GLU A 286 4.43 11.37 18.02
C GLU A 286 4.51 10.34 19.15
N GLY A 287 5.70 9.86 19.50
CA GLY A 287 5.96 8.95 20.61
C GLY A 287 6.49 9.65 21.84
N TRP A 288 7.52 9.06 22.45
CA TRP A 288 8.12 9.50 23.72
C TRP A 288 8.54 10.97 23.74
N VAL A 289 9.14 11.46 22.64
CA VAL A 289 9.65 12.84 22.54
C VAL A 289 8.53 13.88 22.72
N SER A 290 7.28 13.50 22.46
CA SER A 290 6.13 14.39 22.55
C SER A 290 5.35 14.30 23.88
N LEU A 291 5.72 13.39 24.79
CA LEU A 291 5.04 13.20 26.07
C LEU A 291 5.55 14.19 27.13
N ASP A 292 4.87 15.35 27.22
CA ASP A 292 5.10 16.36 28.25
C ASP A 292 4.39 16.04 29.59
N GLU A 293 4.62 16.89 30.59
CA GLU A 293 4.02 16.76 31.92
C GLU A 293 2.48 16.78 31.90
N GLN A 294 1.86 17.54 31.00
CA GLN A 294 0.40 17.62 30.89
C GLN A 294 -0.18 16.31 30.36
N LYS A 295 0.45 15.73 29.35
CA LYS A 295 0.07 14.41 28.80
C LYS A 295 0.30 13.29 29.80
N ILE A 296 1.38 13.34 30.57
CA ILE A 296 1.64 12.38 31.66
C ILE A 296 0.54 12.48 32.74
N ALA A 297 0.14 13.71 33.13
CA ALA A 297 -0.98 13.90 34.03
C ALA A 297 -2.28 13.32 33.45
N LYS A 298 -2.52 13.53 32.15
CA LYS A 298 -3.69 12.96 31.45
C LYS A 298 -3.66 11.43 31.41
N LEU A 299 -2.51 10.81 31.22
CA LEU A 299 -2.36 9.35 31.29
C LEU A 299 -2.73 8.80 32.67
N ARG A 300 -2.34 9.49 33.74
CA ARG A 300 -2.74 9.12 35.11
C ARG A 300 -4.26 9.21 35.30
N GLU A 301 -4.88 10.28 34.80
CA GLU A 301 -6.34 10.45 34.81
C GLU A 301 -7.05 9.35 34.02
N LEU A 302 -6.60 9.08 32.79
CA LEU A 302 -7.15 8.02 31.93
C LEU A 302 -7.03 6.64 32.58
N SER A 303 -5.88 6.33 33.18
CA SER A 303 -5.68 5.05 33.87
C SER A 303 -6.67 4.85 35.01
N LEU A 304 -7.02 5.91 35.76
CA LEU A 304 -8.05 5.85 36.79
C LEU A 304 -9.44 5.65 36.17
N GLY A 305 -9.74 6.37 35.08
CA GLY A 305 -11.00 6.23 34.33
C GLY A 305 -11.18 4.88 33.62
N PHE A 306 -10.12 4.08 33.50
CA PHE A 306 -10.15 2.75 32.89
C PHE A 306 -10.17 1.59 33.90
N LEU A 307 -10.09 1.85 35.20
CA LEU A 307 -9.99 0.80 36.22
C LEU A 307 -11.07 -0.28 36.08
N ASP A 308 -12.33 0.12 35.93
CA ASP A 308 -13.47 -0.81 35.83
C ASP A 308 -13.47 -1.66 34.53
N LYS A 309 -12.67 -1.26 33.54
CA LYS A 309 -12.51 -1.98 32.26
C LYS A 309 -11.29 -2.89 32.24
N LEU A 310 -10.40 -2.78 33.23
CA LEU A 310 -9.16 -3.53 33.32
C LEU A 310 -9.30 -4.71 34.27
N THR A 311 -8.67 -5.83 33.94
CA THR A 311 -8.51 -6.95 34.88
C THR A 311 -7.62 -6.54 36.06
N PRO A 312 -7.70 -7.20 37.23
CA PRO A 312 -6.81 -6.92 38.36
C PRO A 312 -5.32 -6.99 38.00
N HIS A 313 -4.96 -7.93 37.11
CA HIS A 313 -3.61 -8.03 36.56
C HIS A 313 -3.23 -6.79 35.75
N SER A 314 -4.05 -6.40 34.77
CA SER A 314 -3.80 -5.21 33.93
C SER A 314 -3.78 -3.91 34.74
N GLN A 315 -4.56 -3.81 35.83
CA GLN A 315 -4.48 -2.67 36.76
C GLN A 315 -3.12 -2.59 37.46
N ASN A 316 -2.55 -3.74 37.87
CA ASN A 316 -1.21 -3.80 38.46
C ASN A 316 -0.14 -3.40 37.44
N ILE A 317 -0.23 -3.90 36.21
CA ILE A 317 0.67 -3.52 35.11
C ILE A 317 0.58 -2.01 34.83
N ALA A 318 -0.63 -1.43 34.82
CA ALA A 318 -0.81 0.01 34.62
C ALA A 318 -0.15 0.86 35.72
N LYS A 319 -0.27 0.43 37.00
CA LYS A 319 0.41 1.10 38.11
C LYS A 319 1.93 1.09 37.95
N LYS A 320 2.49 -0.05 37.54
CA LYS A 320 3.94 -0.19 37.29
C LYS A 320 4.40 0.68 36.12
N LEU A 321 3.70 0.63 34.99
CA LEU A 321 4.00 1.48 33.83
C LEU A 321 4.04 2.97 34.21
N LEU A 322 3.03 3.45 34.93
CA LEU A 322 2.96 4.86 35.36
C LEU A 322 4.07 5.24 36.37
N ALA A 323 4.57 4.29 37.15
CA ALA A 323 5.71 4.50 38.05
C ALA A 323 7.04 4.56 37.27
N ASP A 324 7.17 3.75 36.22
CA ASP A 324 8.39 3.65 35.40
C ASP A 324 8.49 4.73 34.30
N LEU A 325 7.42 5.50 34.06
CA LEU A 325 7.41 6.57 33.04
C LEU A 325 8.66 7.46 33.02
N PRO A 326 9.22 7.95 34.15
CA PRO A 326 10.44 8.77 34.11
C PRO A 326 11.64 8.05 33.49
N VAL A 327 11.80 6.76 33.77
CA VAL A 327 12.89 5.94 33.21
C VAL A 327 12.62 5.63 31.75
N LEU A 328 11.37 5.30 31.40
CA LEU A 328 10.95 5.00 30.03
C LEU A 328 11.04 6.22 29.10
N LEU A 329 10.75 7.43 29.58
CA LEU A 329 10.93 8.67 28.81
C LEU A 329 12.40 8.86 28.42
N ASN A 330 13.32 8.58 29.33
CA ASN A 330 14.75 8.66 29.06
C ASN A 330 15.26 7.52 28.14
N ALA A 331 14.66 6.34 28.23
CA ALA A 331 15.01 5.22 27.35
C ALA A 331 14.46 5.46 25.93
N GLY A 332 13.16 5.73 25.80
CA GLY A 332 12.47 5.91 24.53
C GLY A 332 12.77 7.23 23.81
N GLY A 333 13.31 8.23 24.53
CA GLY A 333 13.85 9.46 23.95
C GLY A 333 15.25 9.30 23.32
N ARG A 334 15.91 8.15 23.53
CA ARG A 334 17.19 7.84 22.87
C ARG A 334 16.89 7.08 21.59
N HIS A 335 17.25 7.65 20.44
CA HIS A 335 17.16 6.97 19.16
C HIS A 335 18.41 6.13 18.92
N SER A 336 18.23 4.85 18.60
CA SER A 336 19.34 3.99 18.18
C SER A 336 19.84 4.40 16.78
N ASP A 337 21.15 4.38 16.59
CA ASP A 337 21.78 4.56 15.27
C ASP A 337 21.48 3.34 14.40
N ILE A 338 20.31 3.34 13.76
CA ILE A 338 19.86 2.23 12.90
C ILE A 338 20.64 2.27 11.60
N LYS A 339 21.43 1.21 11.38
CA LYS A 339 22.38 1.12 10.26
C LYS A 339 21.75 0.70 8.94
N LYS A 340 20.57 0.04 8.97
CA LYS A 340 19.86 -0.42 7.78
C LYS A 340 18.36 -0.50 8.05
N LEU A 341 17.57 0.10 7.16
CA LEU A 341 16.11 0.02 7.15
C LEU A 341 15.65 -1.09 6.20
N VAL A 342 14.53 -1.71 6.55
CA VAL A 342 13.84 -2.74 5.76
C VAL A 342 12.41 -2.27 5.46
N PHE A 343 11.72 -2.91 4.52
CA PHE A 343 10.32 -2.61 4.25
C PHE A 343 9.43 -3.25 5.33
N CYS A 344 8.62 -2.45 6.01
CA CYS A 344 7.65 -2.90 7.01
C CYS A 344 6.22 -2.45 6.66
N HIS A 345 5.24 -3.17 7.17
CA HIS A 345 3.82 -2.86 7.07
C HIS A 345 3.37 -1.80 8.09
N HIS A 346 3.95 -1.79 9.30
CA HIS A 346 3.74 -0.82 10.39
C HIS A 346 2.34 -0.76 11.03
N ASP A 347 1.28 -1.29 10.39
CA ASP A 347 -0.07 -1.44 11.00
C ASP A 347 -0.46 -2.91 11.20
N ILE A 348 0.47 -3.76 11.65
CA ILE A 348 0.19 -5.19 11.88
C ILE A 348 -0.62 -5.41 13.16
N ARG A 349 -1.72 -6.15 12.99
CA ARG A 349 -2.66 -6.60 14.00
C ARG A 349 -3.56 -7.66 13.40
N GLN A 350 -4.23 -8.46 14.21
CA GLN A 350 -5.08 -9.55 13.71
C GLN A 350 -6.15 -9.07 12.71
N SER A 351 -6.70 -7.85 12.83
CA SER A 351 -7.72 -7.34 11.89
C SER A 351 -7.18 -6.94 10.51
N ASN A 352 -5.86 -6.84 10.36
CA ASN A 352 -5.21 -6.54 9.09
C ASN A 352 -4.54 -7.79 8.50
N MET A 353 -4.78 -8.96 9.10
CA MET A 353 -4.13 -10.20 8.75
C MET A 353 -5.15 -11.34 8.62
N ALA A 354 -5.35 -11.79 7.39
CA ALA A 354 -6.16 -12.97 7.08
C ALA A 354 -5.25 -14.20 6.97
N TRP A 355 -5.49 -15.22 7.79
CA TRP A 355 -4.74 -16.47 7.75
C TRP A 355 -5.62 -17.62 7.28
N HIS A 356 -5.10 -18.47 6.40
CA HIS A 356 -5.77 -19.70 5.99
C HIS A 356 -4.82 -20.89 6.13
N PRO A 357 -5.20 -21.99 6.82
CA PRO A 357 -4.30 -23.13 7.09
C PRO A 357 -3.69 -23.82 5.86
N LYS A 358 -4.26 -23.59 4.67
CA LYS A 358 -3.80 -24.15 3.38
C LYS A 358 -3.40 -23.12 2.31
N ARG A 359 -3.55 -21.81 2.60
CA ARG A 359 -3.34 -20.72 1.61
C ARG A 359 -2.48 -19.57 2.17
N ASP A 360 -1.83 -19.85 3.32
CA ASP A 360 -0.95 -18.97 4.10
C ASP A 360 -1.61 -17.65 4.57
N THR A 361 -0.78 -16.70 4.97
CA THR A 361 -1.17 -15.38 5.48
C THR A 361 -1.25 -14.34 4.36
N LYS A 362 -2.29 -13.51 4.39
CA LYS A 362 -2.44 -12.29 3.58
C LYS A 362 -2.58 -11.07 4.50
N LEU A 363 -1.81 -10.03 4.19
CA LEU A 363 -1.78 -8.74 4.88
C LEU A 363 -2.54 -7.71 4.05
N ILE A 364 -3.31 -6.87 4.72
CA ILE A 364 -4.11 -5.81 4.12
C ILE A 364 -3.91 -4.49 4.87
N ASP A 365 -4.35 -3.38 4.27
CA ASP A 365 -4.21 -2.03 4.82
C ASP A 365 -2.75 -1.53 4.86
N TRP A 366 -2.15 -1.46 3.68
CA TRP A 366 -0.76 -1.04 3.47
C TRP A 366 -0.54 0.49 3.55
N SER A 367 -1.53 1.24 4.05
CA SER A 367 -1.52 2.70 4.13
C SER A 367 -0.33 3.24 4.96
N TRP A 368 0.10 2.48 5.97
CA TRP A 368 1.19 2.81 6.90
C TRP A 368 2.53 2.17 6.50
N SER A 369 2.57 1.41 5.42
CA SER A 369 3.79 0.73 5.01
C SER A 369 4.91 1.72 4.67
N GLY A 370 6.16 1.29 4.87
CA GLY A 370 7.32 2.13 4.60
C GLY A 370 8.59 1.58 5.24
N PRO A 371 9.68 2.37 5.24
CA PRO A 371 10.92 1.97 5.87
C PRO A 371 10.76 1.79 7.39
N GLY A 372 11.39 0.77 7.95
CA GLY A 372 11.34 0.42 9.37
C GLY A 372 12.53 -0.41 9.82
N GLU A 373 12.54 -0.79 11.10
CA GLU A 373 13.53 -1.69 11.67
C GLU A 373 13.15 -3.17 11.44
N SER A 374 14.14 -4.04 11.26
CA SER A 374 13.88 -5.49 11.19
C SER A 374 13.20 -5.98 12.48
N GLY A 375 12.21 -6.87 12.33
CA GLY A 375 11.40 -7.38 13.43
C GLY A 375 10.25 -6.46 13.87
N SER A 376 10.00 -5.32 13.21
CA SER A 376 8.92 -4.39 13.58
C SER A 376 7.53 -5.04 13.50
N ASP A 377 7.26 -5.71 12.38
CA ASP A 377 5.94 -6.27 12.11
C ASP A 377 5.63 -7.50 12.98
N ILE A 378 6.62 -8.38 13.22
CA ILE A 378 6.45 -9.50 14.16
C ILE A 378 6.26 -9.00 15.60
N THR A 379 6.98 -7.95 16.01
CA THR A 379 6.80 -7.31 17.31
C THR A 379 5.38 -6.76 17.46
N SER A 380 4.87 -6.06 16.45
CA SER A 380 3.50 -5.54 16.41
C SER A 380 2.46 -6.66 16.55
N LEU A 381 2.64 -7.77 15.83
CA LEU A 381 1.77 -8.94 15.93
C LEU A 381 1.78 -9.54 17.35
N LEU A 382 2.96 -9.76 17.93
CA LEU A 382 3.10 -10.37 19.24
C LEU A 382 2.49 -9.51 20.35
N ILE A 383 2.62 -8.18 20.26
CA ILE A 383 1.92 -7.26 21.16
C ILE A 383 0.40 -7.39 21.02
N ASP A 384 -0.14 -7.45 19.80
CA ASP A 384 -1.59 -7.60 19.57
C ASP A 384 -2.13 -8.97 20.06
N LEU A 385 -1.34 -10.04 19.93
CA LEU A 385 -1.67 -11.37 20.44
C LEU A 385 -1.65 -11.42 21.97
N HIS A 386 -0.62 -10.85 22.61
CA HIS A 386 -0.53 -10.75 24.07
C HIS A 386 -1.69 -9.93 24.65
N LYS A 387 -2.00 -8.79 24.03
CA LYS A 387 -3.17 -7.95 24.34
C LYS A 387 -4.49 -8.72 24.26
N SER A 388 -4.56 -9.70 23.36
CA SER A 388 -5.73 -10.56 23.14
C SER A 388 -5.77 -11.79 24.06
N GLY A 389 -4.80 -11.93 24.98
CA GLY A 389 -4.74 -13.01 25.97
C GLY A 389 -4.04 -14.29 25.50
N HIS A 390 -3.34 -14.26 24.36
CA HIS A 390 -2.54 -15.41 23.92
C HIS A 390 -1.19 -15.45 24.66
N ASN A 391 -0.74 -16.65 25.01
CA ASN A 391 0.60 -16.85 25.55
C ASN A 391 1.63 -16.78 24.42
N ILE A 392 2.49 -15.75 24.47
CA ILE A 392 3.53 -15.51 23.45
C ILE A 392 4.95 -15.84 23.94
N SER A 393 5.11 -16.46 25.11
CA SER A 393 6.44 -16.68 25.74
C SER A 393 7.45 -17.41 24.84
N ASN A 394 6.98 -18.30 23.96
CA ASN A 394 7.82 -19.00 22.98
C ASN A 394 8.45 -18.06 21.93
N TYR A 395 7.94 -16.84 21.79
CA TYR A 395 8.30 -15.89 20.73
C TYR A 395 9.08 -14.68 21.23
N TYR A 396 9.46 -14.61 22.51
CA TYR A 396 10.18 -13.46 23.06
C TYR A 396 11.50 -13.13 22.33
N LYS A 397 12.16 -14.14 21.75
CA LYS A 397 13.38 -13.94 20.97
C LYS A 397 13.16 -13.21 19.63
N GLU A 398 11.92 -13.18 19.14
CA GLU A 398 11.56 -12.51 17.89
C GLU A 398 11.24 -11.01 18.10
N ILE A 399 11.16 -10.56 19.36
CA ILE A 399 10.75 -9.21 19.69
C ILE A 399 11.93 -8.25 19.53
N ASN A 400 11.72 -7.25 18.68
CA ASN A 400 12.58 -6.08 18.62
C ASN A 400 12.20 -5.14 19.77
N LEU A 401 13.05 -5.08 20.81
CA LEU A 401 12.81 -4.27 22.01
C LEU A 401 12.78 -2.77 21.72
N ASP A 402 13.58 -2.27 20.78
CA ASP A 402 13.58 -0.86 20.38
C ASP A 402 12.24 -0.48 19.72
N HIS A 403 11.74 -1.34 18.84
CA HIS A 403 10.44 -1.15 18.20
C HIS A 403 9.28 -1.29 19.21
N CYS A 404 9.36 -2.27 20.13
CA CYS A 404 8.39 -2.44 21.21
C CYS A 404 8.31 -1.17 22.09
N LEU A 405 9.47 -0.61 22.45
CA LEU A 405 9.57 0.64 23.18
C LEU A 405 8.98 1.80 22.37
N THR A 406 9.28 1.87 21.07
CA THR A 406 8.77 2.91 20.16
C THR A 406 7.23 2.91 20.10
N LEU A 407 6.61 1.74 19.87
CA LEU A 407 5.15 1.61 19.81
C LEU A 407 4.48 1.92 21.16
N MET A 408 5.10 1.53 22.28
CA MET A 408 4.61 1.87 23.62
C MET A 408 4.47 3.40 23.80
N GLY A 409 5.49 4.17 23.41
CA GLY A 409 5.45 5.63 23.49
C GLY A 409 4.41 6.25 22.56
N PHE A 410 4.36 5.75 21.32
CA PHE A 410 3.38 6.17 20.32
C PHE A 410 1.94 5.99 20.82
N TRP A 411 1.59 4.80 21.31
CA TRP A 411 0.24 4.53 21.81
C TRP A 411 -0.10 5.30 23.08
N LEU A 412 0.86 5.49 24.00
CA LEU A 412 0.66 6.34 25.18
C LEU A 412 0.33 7.78 24.78
N ASN A 413 1.12 8.39 23.89
CA ASN A 413 0.84 9.74 23.44
C ASN A 413 -0.51 9.83 22.72
N HIS A 414 -0.80 8.92 21.81
CA HIS A 414 -2.07 8.89 21.08
C HIS A 414 -3.29 8.71 22.00
N ALA A 415 -3.17 7.94 23.08
CA ALA A 415 -4.23 7.82 24.08
C ALA A 415 -4.60 9.17 24.73
N THR A 416 -3.70 10.16 24.71
CA THR A 416 -3.94 11.51 25.25
C THR A 416 -4.55 12.49 24.24
N TRP A 417 -4.49 12.23 22.93
CA TRP A 417 -4.94 13.16 21.89
C TRP A 417 -6.41 13.53 21.98
N PRO A 418 -6.82 14.78 21.64
CA PRO A 418 -8.23 15.17 21.65
C PRO A 418 -9.09 14.22 20.80
N TYR A 419 -10.21 13.75 21.36
CA TYR A 419 -11.11 12.84 20.66
C TYR A 419 -12.56 13.26 20.89
N ARG A 420 -13.36 13.24 19.81
CA ARG A 420 -14.81 13.48 19.86
C ARG A 420 -15.52 12.13 19.75
N GLY A 421 -15.93 11.58 20.88
CA GLY A 421 -16.60 10.28 20.96
C GLY A 421 -16.37 9.60 22.30
N ASP A 422 -16.65 8.30 22.38
CA ASP A 422 -16.37 7.50 23.57
C ASP A 422 -14.86 7.27 23.75
N ASN A 423 -14.45 6.91 24.96
CA ASN A 423 -13.03 6.63 25.26
C ASN A 423 -12.57 5.25 24.74
N THR A 424 -13.29 4.60 23.83
CA THR A 424 -12.97 3.24 23.38
C THR A 424 -11.64 3.20 22.62
N LEU A 425 -11.40 4.15 21.71
CA LEU A 425 -10.14 4.23 20.97
C LEU A 425 -8.94 4.48 21.91
N ARG A 426 -9.07 5.45 22.81
CA ARG A 426 -8.05 5.75 23.82
C ARG A 426 -7.76 4.54 24.72
N PHE A 427 -8.81 3.82 25.12
CA PHE A 427 -8.68 2.62 25.93
C PHE A 427 -7.90 1.53 25.17
N GLN A 428 -8.20 1.31 23.89
CA GLN A 428 -7.45 0.34 23.07
C GLN A 428 -5.99 0.73 22.87
N GLN A 429 -5.69 2.01 22.66
CA GLN A 429 -4.32 2.52 22.59
C GLN A 429 -3.58 2.31 23.92
N PHE A 430 -4.20 2.70 25.03
CA PHE A 430 -3.63 2.49 26.37
C PHE A 430 -3.37 1.01 26.66
N LEU A 431 -4.31 0.12 26.29
CA LEU A 431 -4.16 -1.32 26.49
C LEU A 431 -3.05 -1.94 25.63
N SER A 432 -2.86 -1.47 24.39
CA SER A 432 -1.70 -1.85 23.57
C SER A 432 -0.39 -1.41 24.22
N ALA A 433 -0.32 -0.21 24.79
CA ALA A 433 0.85 0.26 25.53
C ALA A 433 1.13 -0.57 26.79
N LEU A 434 0.10 -0.95 27.55
CA LEU A 434 0.25 -1.85 28.70
C LEU A 434 0.82 -3.21 28.29
N SER A 435 0.33 -3.74 27.17
CA SER A 435 0.78 -5.04 26.63
C SER A 435 2.24 -4.97 26.19
N ALA A 436 2.64 -3.90 25.50
CA ALA A 436 4.03 -3.65 25.13
C ALA A 436 4.94 -3.48 26.35
N TYR A 437 4.49 -2.76 27.39
CA TYR A 437 5.24 -2.59 28.64
C TYR A 437 5.47 -3.91 29.37
N GLU A 438 4.43 -4.74 29.48
CA GLU A 438 4.54 -6.04 30.14
C GLU A 438 5.53 -6.96 29.41
N ILE A 439 5.47 -6.99 28.08
CA ILE A 439 6.44 -7.71 27.26
C ILE A 439 7.86 -7.17 27.50
N TYR A 440 8.02 -5.85 27.40
CA TYR A 440 9.31 -5.18 27.50
C TYR A 440 9.99 -5.38 28.86
N THR A 441 9.22 -5.52 29.94
CA THR A 441 9.75 -5.75 31.30
C THR A 441 9.92 -7.22 31.66
N THR A 442 9.38 -8.12 30.83
CA THR A 442 9.53 -9.58 31.01
C THR A 442 10.79 -10.11 30.33
N ILE A 443 11.22 -9.48 29.23
CA ILE A 443 12.43 -9.79 28.46
C ILE A 443 13.60 -9.00 29.04
#